data_AF-A0A7Y4X4V8-F1
#
_entry.id   AF-A0A7Y4X4V8-F1
#
_cell.length_a   1.000
_cell.length_b   1.000
_cell.length_c   1.000
_cell.angle_alpha   90.00
_cell.angle_beta   90.00
_cell.angle_gamma   90.00
#
_symmetry.space_group_name_H-M   'P 1'
#
loop_
_entity.id
_entity.type
_entity.pdbx_description
1 polymer ?
#
loop_
_entity_poly.entity_id
_entity_poly.type
_entity_poly.pdbx_seq_one_letter_code
_entity_poly.pdbx_strand_id
1 'polypeptide(L)'
;MRAQDRLSQLGQLFMVGIPQSTLDPATRILLHELRPSGVVLFRRNYTGPAALAVLCSELHSLFASHRLLVALDHEGGRVHRVSPPFTHFPPAMRIGQTGSVTLAYQVGLAMGHELRRVGIDLDFAPVLDVLTNPANTVIGDRAFSSDPYQVALFGRALMRGLRESGVIACGKHFPGHGGTWMDSHEDLPQDDRSQEELSRIDMYPFQQAISEGIEMLLTAHVRYPALDPEFPATSSSKIITGLLRQQMHYNGVVVTDDLEMGAVV
;
A
#
# COMPACT_ATOMS: atom_id res chain seq x y z
N MET A 1 -31.26 12.14 8.31
CA MET A 1 -30.19 12.03 7.30
C MET A 1 -30.76 11.32 6.08
N ARG A 2 -30.74 11.95 4.89
CA ARG A 2 -31.37 11.39 3.67
C ARG A 2 -30.52 10.20 3.16
N ALA A 3 -31.13 9.27 2.42
CA ALA A 3 -30.43 8.08 1.91
C ALA A 3 -29.17 8.42 1.08
N GLN A 4 -29.23 9.53 0.35
CA GLN A 4 -28.13 10.05 -0.48
C GLN A 4 -26.95 10.59 0.36
N ASP A 5 -27.22 11.12 1.56
CA ASP A 5 -26.16 11.54 2.50
C ASP A 5 -25.41 10.33 3.06
N ARG A 6 -26.13 9.22 3.31
CA ARG A 6 -25.54 7.96 3.80
C ARG A 6 -24.67 7.28 2.75
N LEU A 7 -25.12 7.20 1.50
CA LEU A 7 -24.33 6.64 0.40
C LEU A 7 -23.05 7.46 0.17
N SER A 8 -23.15 8.79 0.24
CA SER A 8 -21.99 9.67 0.11
C SER A 8 -20.96 9.47 1.24
N GLN A 9 -21.41 9.16 2.47
CA GLN A 9 -20.52 8.85 3.59
C GLN A 9 -19.87 7.47 3.46
N LEU A 10 -20.60 6.47 2.95
CA LEU A 10 -20.06 5.13 2.68
C LEU A 10 -19.05 5.14 1.53
N GLY A 11 -19.30 5.94 0.49
CA GLY A 11 -18.38 6.13 -0.63
C GLY A 11 -16.96 6.47 -0.19
N GLN A 12 -16.84 7.36 0.80
CA GLN A 12 -15.54 7.77 1.34
C GLN A 12 -14.73 6.63 2.00
N LEU A 13 -15.33 5.46 2.23
CA LEU A 13 -14.63 4.26 2.69
C LEU A 13 -14.02 3.43 1.55
N PHE A 14 -14.25 3.81 0.29
CA PHE A 14 -13.75 3.10 -0.88
C PHE A 14 -12.66 3.90 -1.61
N MET A 15 -11.63 3.17 -2.03
CA MET A 15 -10.76 3.55 -3.14
C MET A 15 -11.03 2.61 -4.30
N VAL A 16 -11.20 3.14 -5.51
CA VAL A 16 -11.61 2.34 -6.68
C VAL A 16 -10.64 2.45 -7.84
N GLY A 17 -10.47 1.37 -8.59
CA GLY A 17 -9.78 1.42 -9.87
C GLY A 17 -10.65 2.06 -10.95
N ILE A 18 -10.03 2.61 -11.99
CA ILE A 18 -10.72 3.02 -13.21
C ILE A 18 -10.25 2.16 -14.40
N PRO A 19 -11.13 1.87 -15.38
CA PRO A 19 -10.83 0.89 -16.43
C PRO A 19 -9.89 1.44 -17.51
N GLN A 20 -9.84 2.76 -17.70
CA GLN A 20 -9.17 3.40 -18.83
C GLN A 20 -8.22 4.51 -18.38
N SER A 21 -7.33 4.95 -19.26
CA SER A 21 -6.41 6.10 -19.05
C SER A 21 -7.08 7.47 -19.23
N THR A 22 -8.40 7.50 -19.42
CA THR A 22 -9.22 8.71 -19.57
C THR A 22 -10.54 8.53 -18.82
N LEU A 23 -11.15 9.63 -18.38
CA LEU A 23 -12.45 9.59 -17.72
C LEU A 23 -13.61 9.64 -18.74
N ASP A 24 -14.01 8.45 -19.20
CA ASP A 24 -15.20 8.28 -20.02
C ASP A 24 -16.50 8.65 -19.25
N PRO A 25 -17.63 8.89 -19.95
CA PRO A 25 -18.89 9.27 -19.30
C PRO A 25 -19.40 8.26 -18.26
N ALA A 26 -19.22 6.96 -18.48
CA ALA A 26 -19.70 5.92 -17.56
C ALA A 26 -18.90 5.93 -16.26
N THR A 27 -17.58 6.05 -16.35
CA THR A 27 -16.67 6.18 -15.22
C THR A 27 -16.98 7.45 -14.43
N ARG A 28 -17.25 8.58 -15.11
CA ARG A 28 -17.65 9.82 -14.44
C ARG A 28 -18.95 9.67 -13.66
N ILE A 29 -19.97 9.03 -14.25
CA ILE A 29 -21.24 8.74 -13.56
C ILE A 29 -20.99 7.89 -12.32
N LEU A 30 -20.25 6.78 -12.45
CA LEU A 30 -19.92 5.89 -11.33
C LEU A 30 -19.22 6.66 -10.20
N LEU A 31 -18.20 7.46 -10.51
CA LEU A 31 -17.49 8.24 -9.50
C LEU A 31 -18.43 9.27 -8.84
N HIS A 32 -19.31 9.93 -9.60
CA HIS A 32 -20.27 10.88 -9.03
C HIS A 32 -21.33 10.25 -8.12
N GLU A 33 -21.75 9.02 -8.42
CA GLU A 33 -22.70 8.26 -7.61
C GLU A 33 -22.04 7.69 -6.36
N LEU A 34 -20.89 7.03 -6.51
CA LEU A 34 -20.17 6.40 -5.40
C LEU A 34 -19.53 7.44 -4.49
N ARG A 35 -18.95 8.51 -5.05
CA ARG A 35 -18.15 9.53 -4.35
C ARG A 35 -17.06 8.90 -3.47
N PRO A 36 -16.10 8.16 -4.08
CA PRO A 36 -15.04 7.51 -3.33
C PRO A 36 -14.13 8.51 -2.62
N SER A 37 -13.30 8.06 -1.67
CA SER A 37 -12.24 8.91 -1.11
C SER A 37 -11.00 8.96 -2.01
N GLY A 38 -10.83 7.97 -2.90
CA GLY A 38 -9.74 7.98 -3.85
C GLY A 38 -9.90 7.02 -5.03
N VAL A 39 -8.96 7.13 -5.96
CA VAL A 39 -8.83 6.30 -7.15
C VAL A 39 -7.44 5.67 -7.17
N VAL A 40 -7.38 4.37 -7.43
CA VAL A 40 -6.11 3.63 -7.64
C VAL A 40 -5.86 3.49 -9.13
N LEU A 41 -4.70 3.97 -9.57
CA LEU A 41 -4.23 3.86 -10.94
C LEU A 41 -3.29 2.68 -11.10
N PHE A 42 -3.48 1.97 -12.20
CA PHE A 42 -2.71 0.81 -12.61
C PHE A 42 -2.01 1.09 -13.94
N ARG A 43 -1.21 0.13 -14.41
CA ARG A 43 -0.48 0.25 -15.68
C ARG A 43 -1.40 0.58 -16.87
N ARG A 44 -2.63 0.07 -16.88
CA ARG A 44 -3.65 0.36 -17.91
C ARG A 44 -4.03 1.84 -18.00
N ASN A 45 -3.80 2.61 -16.93
CA ASN A 45 -4.13 4.03 -16.86
C ASN A 45 -2.95 4.93 -17.29
N TYR A 46 -1.78 4.37 -17.57
CA TYR A 46 -0.59 5.11 -17.95
C TYR A 46 -0.34 5.07 -19.46
N THR A 47 -0.36 6.23 -20.11
CA THR A 47 -0.01 6.41 -21.54
C THR A 47 1.08 7.48 -21.76
N GLY A 48 1.69 7.96 -20.68
CA GLY A 48 2.75 8.96 -20.68
C GLY A 48 2.56 10.01 -19.57
N PRO A 49 3.62 10.76 -19.18
CA PRO A 49 3.54 11.68 -18.04
C PRO A 49 2.53 12.81 -18.23
N ALA A 50 2.45 13.37 -19.44
CA ALA A 50 1.51 14.46 -19.74
C ALA A 50 0.05 13.99 -19.65
N ALA A 51 -0.25 12.82 -20.23
CA ALA A 51 -1.59 12.24 -20.17
C ALA A 51 -1.97 11.85 -18.72
N LEU A 52 -1.02 11.30 -17.95
CA LEU A 52 -1.24 10.99 -16.54
C LEU A 52 -1.52 12.27 -15.72
N ALA A 53 -0.77 13.35 -15.96
CA ALA A 53 -1.00 14.63 -15.28
C ALA A 53 -2.38 15.22 -15.61
N VAL A 54 -2.84 15.11 -16.87
CA VAL A 54 -4.20 15.49 -17.26
C VAL A 54 -5.23 14.65 -16.53
N LEU A 55 -5.09 13.32 -16.53
CA LEU A 55 -6.01 12.41 -15.83
C LEU A 55 -6.11 12.73 -14.33
N CYS A 56 -4.97 12.93 -13.65
CA CYS A 56 -4.96 13.28 -12.23
C CYS A 56 -5.62 14.64 -11.99
N SER A 57 -5.36 15.63 -12.85
CA SER A 57 -6.01 16.94 -12.76
C SER A 57 -7.53 16.86 -12.92
N GLU A 58 -8.02 16.01 -13.84
CA GLU A 58 -9.46 15.78 -14.01
C GLU A 58 -10.08 15.11 -12.78
N LEU A 59 -9.42 14.09 -12.23
CA LEU A 59 -9.85 13.39 -11.01
C LEU A 59 -9.91 14.36 -9.81
N HIS A 60 -8.89 15.19 -9.62
CA HIS A 60 -8.86 16.17 -8.54
C HIS A 60 -9.93 17.25 -8.67
N SER A 61 -10.37 17.54 -9.89
CA SER A 61 -11.39 18.57 -10.17
C SER A 61 -12.82 18.01 -10.18
N LEU A 62 -13.00 16.70 -9.93
CA LEU A 62 -14.29 16.03 -10.07
C LEU A 62 -15.31 16.49 -9.02
N PHE A 63 -14.85 16.85 -7.82
CA PHE A 63 -15.71 17.29 -6.73
C PHE A 63 -15.25 18.62 -6.15
N ALA A 64 -16.19 19.56 -6.00
CA ALA A 64 -15.92 20.82 -5.30
C ALA A 64 -15.85 20.66 -3.76
N SER A 65 -16.47 19.60 -3.22
CA SER A 65 -16.64 19.40 -1.77
C SER A 65 -15.48 18.69 -1.08
N HIS A 66 -14.70 17.90 -1.83
CA HIS A 66 -13.55 17.16 -1.31
C HIS A 66 -12.61 16.82 -2.48
N ARG A 67 -11.35 16.54 -2.17
CA ARG A 67 -10.36 16.12 -3.16
C ARG A 67 -10.24 14.60 -3.12
N LEU A 68 -10.33 13.95 -4.28
CA LEU A 68 -10.00 12.53 -4.41
C LEU A 68 -8.49 12.33 -4.21
N LEU A 69 -8.10 11.34 -3.41
CA LEU A 69 -6.74 10.83 -3.42
C LEU A 69 -6.50 10.04 -4.70
N VAL A 70 -5.43 10.35 -5.43
CA VAL A 70 -4.99 9.54 -6.57
C VAL A 70 -3.77 8.73 -6.16
N ALA A 71 -3.89 7.41 -6.23
CA ALA A 71 -2.89 6.47 -5.74
C ALA A 71 -2.34 5.55 -6.84
N LEU A 72 -1.16 4.97 -6.62
CA LEU A 72 -0.67 3.81 -7.37
C LEU A 72 0.33 2.99 -6.54
N ASP A 73 0.82 1.88 -7.11
CA ASP A 73 1.99 1.17 -6.61
C ASP A 73 3.27 1.54 -7.37
N HIS A 74 4.20 2.23 -6.72
CA HIS A 74 5.52 2.55 -7.27
C HIS A 74 6.67 2.16 -6.33
N GLU A 75 6.77 0.86 -6.05
CA GLU A 75 7.79 0.32 -5.13
C GLU A 75 9.21 0.32 -5.72
N GLY A 76 9.31 0.40 -7.06
CA GLY A 76 10.52 0.08 -7.81
C GLY A 76 10.60 -1.42 -8.17
N GLY A 77 11.68 -1.80 -8.84
CA GLY A 77 11.84 -3.16 -9.35
C GLY A 77 10.66 -3.58 -10.23
N ARG A 78 10.12 -4.78 -10.00
CA ARG A 78 9.01 -5.32 -10.79
C ARG A 78 7.65 -4.69 -10.50
N VAL A 79 7.48 -3.95 -9.40
CA VAL A 79 6.21 -3.31 -9.03
C VAL A 79 6.31 -1.81 -9.27
N HIS A 80 5.99 -1.44 -10.51
CA HIS A 80 5.90 -0.04 -10.94
C HIS A 80 4.77 0.09 -11.97
N ARG A 81 3.91 1.10 -11.83
CA ARG A 81 2.80 1.34 -12.79
C ARG A 81 3.11 2.34 -13.90
N VAL A 82 4.22 3.09 -13.76
CA VAL A 82 4.69 4.07 -14.73
C VAL A 82 5.94 3.55 -15.45
N SER A 83 6.09 3.92 -16.72
CA SER A 83 7.23 3.55 -17.57
C SER A 83 8.01 4.80 -18.03
N PRO A 84 9.15 4.67 -18.74
CA PRO A 84 9.94 5.81 -19.19
C PRO A 84 9.07 6.94 -19.77
N PRO A 85 9.36 8.21 -19.44
CA PRO A 85 10.61 8.72 -18.87
C PRO A 85 10.72 8.69 -17.33
N PHE A 86 9.78 8.09 -16.60
CA PHE A 86 9.94 7.86 -15.15
C PHE A 86 11.17 7.00 -14.86
N THR A 87 11.81 7.25 -13.72
CA THR A 87 12.96 6.48 -13.27
C THR A 87 12.52 5.06 -12.93
N HIS A 88 13.25 4.08 -13.45
CA HIS A 88 13.06 2.68 -13.05
C HIS A 88 13.98 2.37 -11.87
N PHE A 89 13.48 2.61 -10.66
CA PHE A 89 14.21 2.33 -9.43
C PHE A 89 14.48 0.82 -9.25
N PRO A 90 15.60 0.44 -8.61
CA PRO A 90 15.88 -0.97 -8.32
C PRO A 90 14.87 -1.54 -7.31
N PRO A 91 14.69 -2.88 -7.24
CA PRO A 91 13.88 -3.50 -6.20
C PRO A 91 14.45 -3.20 -4.81
N ALA A 92 13.58 -3.10 -3.80
CA ALA A 92 13.93 -2.70 -2.45
C ALA A 92 15.08 -3.52 -1.84
N MET A 93 15.14 -4.82 -2.12
CA MET A 93 16.23 -5.69 -1.65
C MET A 93 17.61 -5.18 -2.11
N ARG A 94 17.72 -4.65 -3.33
CA ARG A 94 18.99 -4.08 -3.84
C ARG A 94 19.36 -2.81 -3.11
N ILE A 95 18.38 -2.00 -2.72
CA ILE A 95 18.60 -0.81 -1.89
C ILE A 95 19.07 -1.24 -0.50
N GLY A 96 18.41 -2.23 0.12
CA GLY A 96 18.81 -2.81 1.41
C GLY A 96 20.25 -3.32 1.40
N GLN A 97 20.64 -4.07 0.37
CA GLN A 97 21.99 -4.61 0.18
C GLN A 97 23.10 -3.54 0.12
N THR A 98 22.77 -2.29 -0.17
CA THR A 98 23.77 -1.20 -0.15
C THR A 98 24.23 -0.82 1.26
N GLY A 99 23.46 -1.17 2.30
CA GLY A 99 23.71 -0.71 3.66
C GLY A 99 23.50 0.81 3.87
N SER A 100 23.12 1.56 2.82
CA SER A 100 22.95 3.01 2.88
C SER A 100 21.49 3.39 3.10
N VAL A 101 21.13 3.63 4.37
CA VAL A 101 19.80 4.15 4.74
C VAL A 101 19.54 5.52 4.09
N THR A 102 20.58 6.34 3.93
CA THR A 102 20.50 7.62 3.20
C THR A 102 20.09 7.42 1.74
N LEU A 103 20.57 6.36 1.09
CA LEU A 103 20.16 6.04 -0.28
C LEU A 103 18.67 5.68 -0.35
N ALA A 104 18.15 4.92 0.61
CA ALA A 104 16.72 4.59 0.67
C ALA A 104 15.84 5.85 0.81
N TYR A 105 16.28 6.80 1.64
CA TYR A 105 15.63 8.11 1.75
C TYR A 105 15.67 8.89 0.42
N GLN A 106 16.83 8.96 -0.23
CA GLN A 106 16.97 9.64 -1.52
C GLN A 106 16.12 9.01 -2.63
N VAL A 107 16.00 7.68 -2.63
CA VAL A 107 15.09 6.96 -3.54
C VAL A 107 13.64 7.35 -3.27
N GLY A 108 13.19 7.34 -2.01
CA GLY A 108 11.83 7.78 -1.66
C GLY A 108 11.56 9.23 -2.07
N LEU A 109 12.52 10.12 -1.88
CA LEU A 109 12.41 11.53 -2.28
C LEU A 109 12.31 11.69 -3.80
N ALA A 110 13.14 10.96 -4.56
CA ALA A 110 13.11 10.97 -6.02
C ALA A 110 11.80 10.39 -6.58
N MET A 111 11.37 9.23 -6.06
CA MET A 111 10.08 8.63 -6.40
C MET A 111 8.94 9.62 -6.18
N GLY A 112 8.83 10.16 -4.97
CA GLY A 112 7.72 11.05 -4.65
C GLY A 112 7.77 12.37 -5.42
N HIS A 113 8.94 12.92 -5.78
CA HIS A 113 9.02 14.07 -6.69
C HIS A 113 8.47 13.76 -8.09
N GLU A 114 8.80 12.61 -8.68
CA GLU A 114 8.28 12.20 -9.98
C GLU A 114 6.76 12.01 -9.92
N LEU A 115 6.27 11.31 -8.90
CA LEU A 115 4.84 11.04 -8.68
C LEU A 115 4.04 12.32 -8.44
N ARG A 116 4.54 13.19 -7.55
CA ARG A 116 3.86 14.45 -7.20
C ARG A 116 3.72 15.37 -8.42
N ARG A 117 4.71 15.35 -9.33
CA ARG A 117 4.73 16.19 -10.54
C ARG A 117 3.58 15.90 -11.49
N VAL A 118 3.10 14.65 -11.52
CA VAL A 118 1.96 14.23 -12.33
C VAL A 118 0.66 14.13 -11.54
N GLY A 119 0.64 14.60 -10.29
CA GLY A 119 -0.59 14.68 -9.49
C GLY A 119 -0.96 13.40 -8.75
N ILE A 120 -0.02 12.51 -8.50
CA ILE A 120 -0.25 11.40 -7.56
C ILE A 120 -0.11 11.93 -6.13
N ASP A 121 -1.05 11.56 -5.27
CA ASP A 121 -1.09 11.98 -3.86
C ASP A 121 -0.61 10.88 -2.91
N LEU A 122 -0.78 9.60 -3.28
CA LEU A 122 -0.51 8.43 -2.44
C LEU A 122 0.30 7.38 -3.21
N ASP A 123 1.35 6.86 -2.60
CA ASP A 123 2.06 5.69 -3.09
C ASP A 123 1.90 4.55 -2.08
N PHE A 124 1.52 3.37 -2.58
CA PHE A 124 1.47 2.14 -1.78
C PHE A 124 2.88 1.60 -1.54
N ALA A 125 3.72 2.38 -0.88
CA ALA A 125 5.08 2.07 -0.47
C ALA A 125 5.41 2.80 0.84
N PRO A 126 6.36 2.32 1.65
CA PRO A 126 7.25 1.17 1.43
C PRO A 126 6.60 -0.20 1.70
N VAL A 127 7.21 -1.23 1.12
CA VAL A 127 7.03 -2.62 1.60
C VAL A 127 7.81 -2.79 2.90
N LEU A 128 7.10 -3.14 3.96
CA LEU A 128 7.58 -3.38 5.32
C LEU A 128 7.64 -4.86 5.69
N ASP A 129 7.34 -5.75 4.74
CA ASP A 129 7.45 -7.20 4.93
C ASP A 129 8.91 -7.63 5.12
N VAL A 130 9.12 -8.59 6.02
CA VAL A 130 10.43 -9.21 6.27
C VAL A 130 10.47 -10.56 5.56
N LEU A 131 11.43 -10.76 4.65
CA LEU A 131 11.53 -11.99 3.86
C LEU A 131 12.14 -13.14 4.67
N THR A 132 11.36 -13.70 5.61
CA THR A 132 11.76 -14.85 6.42
C THR A 132 11.62 -16.17 5.66
N ASN A 133 10.67 -16.26 4.72
CA ASN A 133 10.55 -17.38 3.79
C ASN A 133 11.24 -17.03 2.46
N PRO A 134 12.41 -17.62 2.13
CA PRO A 134 13.10 -17.35 0.87
C PRO A 134 12.36 -17.87 -0.37
N ALA A 135 11.39 -18.78 -0.21
CA ALA A 135 10.55 -19.29 -1.29
C ALA A 135 9.36 -18.37 -1.60
N ASN A 136 9.12 -17.32 -0.80
CA ASN A 136 8.04 -16.38 -1.02
C ASN A 136 8.32 -15.49 -2.25
N THR A 137 7.68 -15.82 -3.37
CA THR A 137 7.80 -15.07 -4.63
C THR A 137 6.86 -13.86 -4.71
N VAL A 138 5.85 -13.77 -3.84
CA VAL A 138 4.93 -12.62 -3.77
C VAL A 138 5.65 -11.40 -3.23
N ILE A 139 6.41 -11.55 -2.15
CA ILE A 139 7.29 -10.51 -1.59
C ILE A 139 8.64 -10.57 -2.30
N GLY A 140 9.43 -11.62 -2.09
CA GLY A 140 10.74 -11.80 -2.73
C GLY A 140 11.61 -10.54 -2.63
N ASP A 141 12.06 -10.03 -3.79
CA ASP A 141 12.92 -8.86 -3.89
C ASP A 141 12.26 -7.50 -3.56
N ARG A 142 10.95 -7.50 -3.29
CA ARG A 142 10.21 -6.32 -2.81
C ARG A 142 10.49 -6.02 -1.33
N ALA A 143 10.93 -7.00 -0.55
CA ALA A 143 11.40 -6.74 0.82
C ALA A 143 12.80 -6.13 0.79
N PHE A 144 13.10 -5.23 1.74
CA PHE A 144 14.45 -4.69 1.88
C PHE A 144 15.47 -5.73 2.35
N SER A 145 15.05 -6.66 3.22
CA SER A 145 15.93 -7.63 3.89
C SER A 145 15.13 -8.78 4.51
N SER A 146 15.83 -9.82 4.94
CA SER A 146 15.32 -10.84 5.86
C SER A 146 15.54 -10.47 7.34
N ASP A 147 16.22 -9.36 7.62
CA ASP A 147 16.44 -8.81 8.96
C ASP A 147 15.38 -7.73 9.28
N PRO A 148 14.54 -7.91 10.32
CA PRO A 148 13.48 -6.97 10.67
C PRO A 148 14.01 -5.58 11.04
N TYR A 149 15.22 -5.48 11.59
CA TYR A 149 15.82 -4.19 11.95
C TYR A 149 16.22 -3.41 10.70
N GLN A 150 16.76 -4.09 9.69
CA GLN A 150 17.07 -3.47 8.40
C GLN A 150 15.80 -3.04 7.67
N VAL A 151 14.78 -3.89 7.62
CA VAL A 151 13.49 -3.52 6.99
C VAL A 151 12.90 -2.27 7.66
N ALA A 152 12.92 -2.20 9.00
CA ALA A 152 12.46 -1.02 9.73
C ALA A 152 13.27 0.24 9.38
N LEU A 153 14.61 0.16 9.36
CA LEU A 153 15.47 1.31 9.06
C LEU A 153 15.27 1.84 7.64
N PHE A 154 15.27 0.93 6.65
CA PHE A 154 15.15 1.29 5.24
C PHE A 154 13.73 1.72 4.87
N GLY A 155 12.72 1.02 5.38
CA GLY A 155 11.32 1.37 5.17
C GLY A 155 11.01 2.77 5.69
N ARG A 156 11.43 3.10 6.92
CA ARG A 156 11.26 4.46 7.49
C ARG A 156 11.98 5.53 6.67
N ALA A 157 13.19 5.25 6.18
CA ALA A 157 13.91 6.18 5.34
C ALA A 157 13.17 6.47 4.02
N LEU A 158 12.69 5.44 3.33
CA LEU A 158 11.89 5.62 2.11
C LEU A 158 10.59 6.37 2.39
N MET A 159 9.88 6.00 3.47
CA MET A 159 8.67 6.68 3.93
C MET A 159 8.87 8.19 4.14
N ARG A 160 9.98 8.59 4.80
CA ARG A 160 10.32 10.01 4.98
C ARG A 160 10.51 10.72 3.64
N GLY A 161 11.21 10.09 2.69
CA GLY A 161 11.44 10.66 1.36
C GLY A 161 10.13 10.90 0.59
N LEU A 162 9.21 9.93 0.60
CA LEU A 162 7.88 10.09 0.01
C LEU A 162 7.11 11.24 0.66
N ARG A 163 7.07 11.26 2.00
CA ARG A 163 6.37 12.30 2.76
C ARG A 163 6.91 13.70 2.47
N GLU A 164 8.23 13.87 2.49
CA GLU A 164 8.88 15.17 2.27
C GLU A 164 8.72 15.69 0.83
N SER A 165 8.53 14.81 -0.14
CA SER A 165 8.18 15.18 -1.52
C SER A 165 6.68 15.42 -1.73
N GLY A 166 5.87 15.28 -0.68
CA GLY A 166 4.44 15.58 -0.67
C GLY A 166 3.56 14.42 -1.14
N VAL A 167 4.07 13.19 -1.09
CA VAL A 167 3.32 11.96 -1.40
C VAL A 167 3.08 11.19 -0.09
N ILE A 168 1.84 10.79 0.15
CA ILE A 168 1.46 9.98 1.31
C ILE A 168 2.10 8.60 1.16
N ALA A 169 2.78 8.13 2.21
CA ALA A 169 3.33 6.78 2.26
C ALA A 169 2.30 5.81 2.87
N CYS A 170 2.26 4.59 2.34
CA CYS A 170 1.43 3.51 2.85
C CYS A 170 2.26 2.23 3.04
N GLY A 171 2.49 1.87 4.30
CA GLY A 171 3.29 0.71 4.67
C GLY A 171 2.50 -0.59 4.47
N LYS A 172 3.14 -1.61 3.91
CA LYS A 172 2.45 -2.88 3.55
C LYS A 172 3.32 -4.13 3.68
N HIS A 173 2.76 -5.32 3.89
CA HIS A 173 1.34 -5.66 4.03
C HIS A 173 1.11 -6.15 5.47
N PHE A 174 0.41 -5.36 6.29
CA PHE A 174 0.24 -5.64 7.72
C PHE A 174 -0.56 -6.94 7.98
N PRO A 175 -0.17 -7.81 8.93
CA PRO A 175 0.95 -7.70 9.88
C PRO A 175 2.31 -8.23 9.36
N GLY A 176 2.37 -8.72 8.13
CA GLY A 176 3.59 -9.08 7.43
C GLY A 176 3.41 -10.32 6.57
N HIS A 177 3.73 -10.21 5.28
CA HIS A 177 3.49 -11.25 4.28
C HIS A 177 4.75 -12.06 3.95
N GLY A 178 5.94 -11.61 4.35
CA GLY A 178 7.21 -12.19 3.89
C GLY A 178 7.53 -13.61 4.42
N GLY A 179 6.82 -14.10 5.43
CA GLY A 179 6.95 -15.47 5.96
C GLY A 179 5.95 -16.48 5.40
N THR A 180 4.97 -16.05 4.60
CA THR A 180 3.91 -16.94 4.14
C THR A 180 4.41 -18.02 3.19
N TRP A 181 3.72 -19.15 3.18
CA TRP A 181 3.80 -20.17 2.14
C TRP A 181 2.45 -20.21 1.39
N MET A 182 2.46 -20.58 0.11
CA MET A 182 1.22 -20.97 -0.58
C MET A 182 1.09 -22.49 -0.48
N ASP A 183 0.03 -22.97 0.16
CA ASP A 183 -0.36 -24.37 0.07
C ASP A 183 -0.90 -24.61 -1.35
N SER A 184 -0.51 -25.71 -1.99
CA SER A 184 -1.04 -26.10 -3.30
C SER A 184 -2.54 -26.41 -3.29
N HIS A 185 -3.15 -26.55 -2.11
CA HIS A 185 -4.57 -26.88 -1.93
C HIS A 185 -5.43 -25.73 -1.40
N GLU A 186 -4.84 -24.61 -0.96
CA GLU A 186 -5.55 -23.46 -0.40
C GLU A 186 -5.48 -22.27 -1.36
N ASP A 187 -6.58 -21.54 -1.51
CA ASP A 187 -6.62 -20.30 -2.30
C ASP A 187 -6.01 -19.09 -1.56
N LEU A 188 -5.70 -19.23 -0.26
CA LEU A 188 -5.28 -18.17 0.66
C LEU A 188 -3.89 -18.45 1.27
N PRO A 189 -2.91 -17.52 1.19
CA PRO A 189 -1.64 -17.69 1.87
C PRO A 189 -1.81 -17.72 3.41
N GLN A 190 -0.96 -18.51 4.07
CA GLN A 190 -0.98 -18.67 5.53
C GLN A 190 0.41 -18.53 6.14
N ASP A 191 0.45 -18.07 7.40
CA ASP A 191 1.63 -18.04 8.24
C ASP A 191 1.33 -18.65 9.62
N ASP A 192 1.93 -19.81 9.89
CA ASP A 192 1.69 -20.63 11.09
C ASP A 192 2.57 -20.28 12.29
N ARG A 193 3.45 -19.27 12.16
CA ARG A 193 4.35 -18.88 13.25
C ARG A 193 3.57 -18.35 14.44
N SER A 194 4.18 -18.44 15.62
CA SER A 194 3.57 -17.96 16.86
C SER A 194 3.39 -16.43 16.87
N GLN A 195 2.46 -15.94 17.69
CA GLN A 195 2.29 -14.49 17.90
C GLN A 195 3.60 -13.82 18.36
N GLU A 196 4.41 -14.49 19.19
CA GLU A 196 5.70 -13.96 19.65
C GLU A 196 6.69 -13.79 18.49
N GLU A 197 6.78 -14.78 17.61
CA GLU A 197 7.64 -14.72 16.43
C GLU A 197 7.20 -13.63 15.46
N LEU A 198 5.90 -13.58 15.14
CA LEU A 198 5.32 -12.55 14.27
C LEU A 198 5.52 -11.15 14.87
N SER A 199 5.34 -10.99 16.18
CA SER A 199 5.56 -9.71 16.85
C SER A 199 7.02 -9.25 16.79
N ARG A 200 7.96 -10.17 16.99
CA ARG A 200 9.40 -9.87 17.02
C ARG A 200 9.97 -9.57 15.63
N ILE A 201 9.41 -10.20 14.59
CA ILE A 201 9.96 -10.15 13.24
C ILE A 201 9.07 -9.28 12.34
N ASP A 202 7.87 -9.75 12.02
CA ASP A 202 7.02 -9.20 10.98
C ASP A 202 6.35 -7.89 11.39
N MET A 203 5.87 -7.79 12.62
CA MET A 203 5.22 -6.57 13.13
C MET A 203 6.23 -5.48 13.52
N TYR A 204 7.51 -5.84 13.70
CA TYR A 204 8.53 -4.91 14.17
C TYR A 204 8.70 -3.70 13.22
N PRO A 205 8.89 -3.87 11.89
CA PRO A 205 8.93 -2.74 10.96
C PRO A 205 7.69 -1.85 11.01
N PHE A 206 6.50 -2.43 11.14
CA PHE A 206 5.24 -1.67 11.26
C PHE A 206 5.20 -0.86 12.55
N GLN A 207 5.57 -1.44 13.69
CA GLN A 207 5.63 -0.71 14.96
C GLN A 207 6.60 0.48 14.88
N GLN A 208 7.74 0.30 14.21
CA GLN A 208 8.71 1.37 13.99
C GLN A 208 8.16 2.46 13.07
N ALA A 209 7.47 2.11 11.99
CA ALA A 209 6.80 3.06 11.10
C ALA A 209 5.67 3.83 11.81
N ILE A 210 4.86 3.14 12.63
CA ILE A 210 3.80 3.74 13.47
C ILE A 210 4.40 4.75 14.44
N SER A 211 5.52 4.41 15.10
CA SER A 211 6.21 5.32 16.03
C SER A 211 6.74 6.60 15.36
N GLU A 212 6.89 6.57 14.04
CA GLU A 212 7.29 7.71 13.21
C GLU A 212 6.11 8.37 12.47
N GLY A 213 4.89 7.97 12.83
CA GLY A 213 3.66 8.56 12.33
C GLY A 213 3.40 8.24 10.86
N ILE A 214 3.61 7.00 10.41
CA ILE A 214 3.15 6.58 9.07
C ILE A 214 1.66 6.87 8.87
N GLU A 215 1.30 7.44 7.72
CA GLU A 215 -0.04 7.95 7.46
C GLU A 215 -1.05 6.84 7.20
N MET A 216 -0.63 5.84 6.43
CA MET A 216 -1.48 4.74 5.97
C MET A 216 -0.79 3.39 6.14
N LEU A 217 -1.57 2.35 6.43
CA LEU A 217 -1.14 0.96 6.40
C LEU A 217 -2.10 0.13 5.57
N LEU A 218 -1.55 -0.70 4.69
CA LEU A 218 -2.29 -1.66 3.88
C LEU A 218 -2.21 -3.06 4.49
N THR A 219 -3.33 -3.75 4.59
CA THR A 219 -3.45 -5.07 5.24
C THR A 219 -3.24 -6.21 4.25
N ALA A 220 -2.70 -7.34 4.72
CA ALA A 220 -2.50 -8.53 3.89
C ALA A 220 -3.74 -9.44 3.86
N HIS A 221 -4.04 -10.02 2.70
CA HIS A 221 -4.99 -11.13 2.58
C HIS A 221 -4.34 -12.46 2.95
N VAL A 222 -3.89 -12.56 4.20
CA VAL A 222 -3.12 -13.70 4.73
C VAL A 222 -3.76 -14.19 6.03
N ARG A 223 -3.83 -15.51 6.22
CA ARG A 223 -4.28 -16.13 7.48
C ARG A 223 -3.12 -16.27 8.47
N TYR A 224 -3.38 -15.92 9.72
CA TYR A 224 -2.42 -16.05 10.82
C TYR A 224 -3.09 -16.78 11.99
N PRO A 225 -3.09 -18.12 12.02
CA PRO A 225 -3.86 -18.88 13.01
C PRO A 225 -3.52 -18.54 14.47
N ALA A 226 -2.28 -18.11 14.74
CA ALA A 226 -1.85 -17.67 16.07
C ALA A 226 -2.44 -16.31 16.50
N LEU A 227 -2.93 -15.49 15.57
CA LEU A 227 -3.57 -14.19 15.83
C LEU A 227 -5.09 -14.28 15.69
N ASP A 228 -5.56 -14.90 14.60
CA ASP A 228 -6.95 -15.20 14.35
C ASP A 228 -7.08 -16.47 13.48
N PRO A 229 -7.61 -17.58 14.02
CA PRO A 229 -7.77 -18.82 13.25
C PRO A 229 -8.87 -18.75 12.19
N GLU A 230 -9.82 -17.80 12.30
CA GLU A 230 -11.03 -17.78 11.49
C GLU A 230 -10.90 -16.93 10.23
N PHE A 231 -10.26 -15.76 10.33
CA PHE A 231 -10.27 -14.76 9.26
C PHE A 231 -8.85 -14.34 8.85
N PRO A 232 -8.61 -14.03 7.56
CA PRO A 232 -7.38 -13.37 7.15
C PRO A 232 -7.26 -11.97 7.77
N ALA A 233 -6.04 -11.43 7.83
CA ALA A 233 -5.76 -10.16 8.51
C ALA A 233 -6.67 -9.01 8.06
N THR A 234 -6.92 -8.87 6.75
CA THR A 234 -7.81 -7.84 6.19
C THR A 234 -9.23 -7.82 6.79
N SER A 235 -9.81 -8.98 7.10
CA SER A 235 -11.19 -9.08 7.63
C SER A 235 -11.26 -9.45 9.12
N SER A 236 -10.11 -9.66 9.77
CA SER A 236 -10.04 -10.00 11.19
C SER A 236 -10.18 -8.75 12.09
N SER A 237 -11.26 -8.69 12.87
CA SER A 237 -11.41 -7.66 13.91
C SER A 237 -10.36 -7.82 15.04
N LYS A 238 -9.89 -9.04 15.30
CA LYS A 238 -8.83 -9.32 16.28
C LYS A 238 -7.51 -8.70 15.83
N ILE A 239 -7.15 -8.82 14.55
CA ILE A 239 -5.92 -8.27 13.99
C ILE A 239 -6.03 -6.76 13.76
N ILE A 240 -7.10 -6.28 13.13
CA ILE A 240 -7.22 -4.86 12.80
C ILE A 240 -7.57 -4.03 14.04
N THR A 241 -8.61 -4.39 14.78
CA THR A 241 -9.03 -3.59 15.94
C THR A 241 -8.24 -3.96 17.20
N GLY A 242 -8.16 -5.24 17.52
CA GLY A 242 -7.47 -5.70 18.74
C GLY A 242 -5.96 -5.46 18.72
N LEU A 243 -5.29 -5.91 17.68
CA LEU A 243 -3.83 -5.77 17.58
C LEU A 243 -3.42 -4.39 17.06
N LEU A 244 -3.81 -4.01 15.84
CA LEU A 244 -3.29 -2.79 15.21
C LEU A 244 -3.79 -1.50 15.88
N ARG A 245 -5.11 -1.35 16.09
CA ARG A 245 -5.67 -0.14 16.71
C ARG A 245 -5.37 -0.06 18.21
N GLN A 246 -5.63 -1.14 18.96
CA GLN A 246 -5.57 -1.08 20.42
C GLN A 246 -4.17 -1.37 20.98
N GLN A 247 -3.51 -2.46 20.57
CA GLN A 247 -2.20 -2.84 21.13
C GLN A 247 -1.04 -2.04 20.52
N MET A 248 -1.04 -1.84 19.19
CA MET A 248 0.02 -1.08 18.50
C MET A 248 -0.27 0.43 18.44
N HIS A 249 -1.43 0.86 18.95
CA HIS A 249 -1.86 2.27 19.04
C HIS A 249 -1.87 3.02 17.69
N TYR A 250 -2.16 2.33 16.59
CA TYR A 250 -2.19 2.96 15.28
C TYR A 250 -3.51 3.73 15.05
N ASN A 251 -3.41 5.05 14.84
CA ASN A 251 -4.56 5.94 14.61
C ASN A 251 -4.66 6.48 13.18
N GLY A 252 -3.77 6.05 12.26
CA GLY A 252 -3.81 6.46 10.85
C GLY A 252 -4.88 5.73 10.02
N VAL A 253 -4.82 5.81 8.70
CA VAL A 253 -5.80 5.13 7.83
C VAL A 253 -5.37 3.69 7.59
N VAL A 254 -6.29 2.74 7.76
CA VAL A 254 -6.09 1.35 7.38
C VAL A 254 -6.85 1.11 6.08
N VAL A 255 -6.16 0.58 5.08
CA VAL A 255 -6.72 0.23 3.77
C VAL A 255 -6.51 -1.26 3.53
N THR A 256 -7.43 -1.91 2.84
CA THR A 256 -7.24 -3.31 2.47
C THR A 256 -6.29 -3.43 1.28
N ASP A 257 -5.65 -4.60 1.11
CA ASP A 257 -5.19 -4.96 -0.24
C ASP A 257 -6.39 -5.09 -1.18
N ASP A 258 -6.14 -5.20 -2.48
CA ASP A 258 -7.18 -5.23 -3.51
C ASP A 258 -8.16 -6.38 -3.26
N LEU A 259 -9.45 -6.05 -3.12
CA LEU A 259 -10.51 -7.02 -2.84
C LEU A 259 -10.89 -7.85 -4.07
N GLU A 260 -10.47 -7.44 -5.28
CA GLU A 260 -10.63 -8.25 -6.50
C GLU A 260 -9.57 -9.36 -6.60
N MET A 261 -8.57 -9.38 -5.70
CA MET A 261 -7.65 -10.50 -5.62
C MET A 261 -8.38 -11.76 -5.15
N GLY A 262 -8.14 -12.88 -5.84
CA GLY A 262 -8.86 -14.15 -5.63
C GLY A 262 -8.79 -14.75 -4.21
N ALA A 263 -8.03 -14.14 -3.31
CA ALA A 263 -7.94 -14.50 -1.89
C ALA A 263 -9.17 -14.05 -1.06
N VAL A 264 -10.04 -13.17 -1.56
CA VAL A 264 -11.12 -12.54 -0.73
C VAL A 264 -12.52 -12.59 -1.39
N VAL A 265 -12.73 -13.48 -2.37
CA VAL A 265 -14.04 -13.64 -3.06
C VAL A 265 -14.77 -14.88 -2.60
#